data_AF-A0AAV8YJX0-F1
#
_entry.id   AF-A0AAV8YJX0-F1
#
_cell.length_a   1.000
_cell.length_b   1.000
_cell.length_c   1.000
_cell.angle_alpha   90.00
_cell.angle_beta   90.00
_cell.angle_gamma   90.00
#
_symmetry.space_group_name_H-M   'P 1'
#
loop_
_entity.id
_entity.type
_entity.pdbx_description
1 polymer ?
#
loop_
_entity_poly.entity_id
_entity_poly.type
_entity_poly.pdbx_seq_one_letter_code
_entity_poly.pdbx_strand_id
1 'polypeptide(L)'
;MSTDLLRSVLATCGAEMYTDNFKNNGIDLFTLKILSNEDLQIIGIPDEDMRCRIIENVANLQIPAEQNIETVVSSQYTRLLLSHTSIQLHKHFANLAYALIRDDVDLCNINLTPAVNHLQLCLKSLERQLECFNKK
;
A
#
# COMPACT_ATOMS: atom_id res chain seq x y z
N MET A 1 18.47 15.46 17.42
CA MET A 1 19.39 15.53 16.26
C MET A 1 18.65 15.52 14.92
N SER A 2 17.56 14.78 14.73
CA SER A 2 16.82 14.80 13.44
C SER A 2 16.06 16.11 13.16
N THR A 3 15.63 16.81 14.21
CA THR A 3 14.80 18.03 14.11
C THR A 3 15.54 19.24 13.52
N ASP A 4 16.85 19.34 13.71
CA ASP A 4 17.64 20.44 13.14
C ASP A 4 17.90 20.25 11.65
N LEU A 5 18.12 19.00 11.22
CA LEU A 5 18.28 18.64 9.81
C LEU A 5 17.02 18.86 9.00
N LEU A 6 15.85 18.48 9.53
CA LEU A 6 14.55 18.73 8.88
C LEU A 6 14.36 20.23 8.64
N ARG A 7 14.64 21.05 9.65
CA ARG A 7 14.55 22.51 9.54
C ARG A 7 15.51 23.06 8.50
N SER A 8 16.76 22.59 8.46
CA SER A 8 17.75 23.01 7.45
C SER A 8 17.30 22.67 6.03
N VAL A 9 16.74 21.49 5.81
CA VAL A 9 16.22 21.08 4.49
C VAL A 9 15.00 21.92 4.09
N LEU A 10 14.07 22.17 5.01
CA LEU A 10 12.92 23.05 4.75
C LEU A 10 13.38 24.50 4.50
N ALA A 11 14.41 24.98 5.19
CA ALA A 11 14.99 26.30 4.95
C ALA A 11 15.59 26.43 3.55
N THR A 12 16.28 25.40 3.04
CA THR A 12 16.76 25.39 1.64
C THR A 12 15.64 25.45 0.60
N CYS A 13 14.44 24.98 0.97
CA CYS A 13 13.25 25.03 0.12
C CYS A 13 12.44 26.33 0.29
N GLY A 14 12.81 27.22 1.22
CA GLY A 14 12.02 28.40 1.61
C GLY A 14 10.76 28.05 2.43
N ALA A 15 10.66 26.84 2.96
CA ALA A 15 9.51 26.28 3.68
C ALA A 15 9.73 26.17 5.20
N GLU A 16 10.72 26.90 5.75
CA GLU A 16 11.07 26.83 7.18
C GLU A 16 9.87 27.12 8.10
N MET A 17 8.96 28.00 7.68
CA MET A 17 7.75 28.35 8.44
C MET A 17 6.82 27.16 8.69
N TYR A 18 6.91 26.10 7.89
CA TYR A 18 6.09 24.89 8.02
C TYR A 18 6.76 23.80 8.87
N THR A 19 7.95 24.05 9.43
CA THR A 19 8.69 23.06 10.23
C THR A 19 7.86 22.47 11.36
N ASP A 20 7.03 23.29 12.02
CA ASP A 20 6.17 22.81 13.11
C ASP A 20 5.02 21.95 12.60
N ASN A 21 4.50 22.19 11.39
CA ASN A 21 3.49 21.33 10.79
C ASN A 21 4.04 19.92 10.53
N PHE A 22 5.25 19.80 10.01
CA PHE A 22 5.90 18.50 9.81
C PHE A 22 6.13 17.77 11.14
N LYS A 23 6.59 18.49 12.17
CA LYS A 23 6.78 17.91 13.52
C LYS A 23 5.47 17.45 14.15
N ASN A 24 4.42 18.26 14.06
CA ASN A 24 3.11 17.93 14.63
C ASN A 24 2.47 16.71 13.96
N ASN A 25 2.81 16.44 12.70
CA ASN A 25 2.40 15.24 11.97
C ASN A 25 3.39 14.08 12.10
N GLY A 26 4.42 14.18 12.94
CA GLY A 26 5.40 13.12 13.17
C GLY A 26 6.31 12.82 11.98
N ILE A 27 6.46 13.78 11.06
CA ILE A 27 7.23 13.61 9.84
C ILE A 27 8.70 13.95 10.11
N ASP A 28 9.56 12.96 9.87
CA ASP A 28 11.01 13.15 9.91
C ASP A 28 11.60 13.28 8.49
N LEU A 29 12.92 13.39 8.41
CA LEU A 29 13.63 13.56 7.15
C LEU A 29 13.49 12.35 6.21
N PHE A 30 13.30 11.15 6.76
CA PHE A 30 13.13 9.92 5.97
C PHE A 30 11.71 9.86 5.40
N THR A 31 10.72 10.19 6.21
CA THR A 31 9.31 10.27 5.78
C THR A 31 9.10 11.43 4.81
N LEU A 32 9.81 12.55 4.95
CA LEU A 32 9.70 13.69 4.03
C LEU A 32 9.96 13.30 2.56
N LYS A 33 10.84 12.33 2.32
CA LYS A 33 11.23 11.88 0.97
C LYS A 33 10.18 11.01 0.28
N ILE A 34 9.20 10.48 1.02
CA ILE A 34 8.14 9.63 0.45
C ILE A 34 6.81 10.35 0.27
N LEU A 35 6.70 11.59 0.76
CA LEU A 35 5.45 12.35 0.70
C LEU A 35 5.09 12.75 -0.72
N SER A 36 3.81 12.60 -1.06
CA SER A 36 3.24 13.11 -2.30
C SER A 36 2.85 14.59 -2.20
N ASN A 37 2.44 15.17 -3.33
CA ASN A 37 1.92 16.53 -3.37
C ASN A 37 0.65 16.67 -2.50
N GLU A 38 -0.22 15.65 -2.54
CA GLU A 38 -1.42 15.55 -1.72
C GLU A 38 -1.08 15.50 -0.22
N ASP A 39 -0.06 14.74 0.17
CA ASP A 39 0.37 14.65 1.57
C ASP A 39 0.83 16.02 2.08
N LEU A 40 1.64 16.74 1.30
CA LEU A 40 2.11 18.09 1.63
C LEU A 40 0.96 19.10 1.73
N GLN A 41 -0.11 18.92 0.94
CA GLN A 41 -1.31 19.72 1.05
C GLN A 41 -2.06 19.44 2.37
N ILE A 42 -2.17 18.17 2.76
CA ILE A 42 -2.80 17.74 4.03
C ILE A 42 -2.04 18.28 5.25
N ILE A 43 -0.70 18.34 5.18
CA ILE A 43 0.18 18.90 6.22
C ILE A 43 0.01 20.43 6.35
N GLY A 44 -0.70 21.06 5.41
CA GLY A 44 -1.05 22.47 5.47
C GLY A 44 -0.06 23.37 4.72
N ILE A 45 0.54 22.89 3.64
CA ILE A 45 1.30 23.72 2.69
C ILE A 45 0.37 24.08 1.52
N PRO A 46 -0.26 25.27 1.51
CA PRO A 46 -1.27 25.62 0.52
C PRO A 46 -0.67 25.96 -0.85
N ASP A 47 0.57 26.43 -0.90
CA ASP A 47 1.23 26.88 -2.12
C ASP A 47 1.79 25.70 -2.93
N GLU A 48 1.30 25.54 -4.16
CA GLU A 48 1.69 24.45 -5.07
C GLU A 48 3.14 24.56 -5.52
N ASP A 49 3.60 25.78 -5.83
CA ASP A 49 4.99 26.03 -6.24
C ASP A 49 5.96 25.64 -5.11
N MET A 50 5.58 25.90 -3.87
CA MET A 50 6.36 25.50 -2.70
C MET A 50 6.35 23.98 -2.51
N ARG A 51 5.21 23.30 -2.69
CA ARG A 51 5.14 21.82 -2.61
C ARG A 51 6.04 21.18 -3.67
N CYS A 52 6.01 21.66 -4.91
CA CYS A 52 6.89 21.19 -5.98
C CYS A 52 8.38 21.38 -5.64
N ARG A 53 8.77 22.56 -5.13
CA ARG A 53 10.16 22.82 -4.71
C ARG A 53 10.62 21.89 -3.58
N ILE A 54 9.75 21.57 -2.62
CA ILE A 54 10.08 20.62 -1.54
C ILE A 54 10.32 19.25 -2.14
N ILE A 55 9.41 18.75 -2.98
CA ILE A 55 9.53 17.42 -3.61
C ILE A 55 10.82 17.32 -4.43
N GLU A 56 11.12 18.33 -5.27
CA GLU A 56 12.32 18.36 -6.10
C GLU A 56 13.62 18.38 -5.27
N ASN A 57 13.69 19.23 -4.24
CA ASN A 57 14.88 19.34 -3.41
C ASN A 57 15.09 18.09 -2.55
N VAL A 58 14.01 17.51 -2.03
CA VAL A 58 14.08 16.31 -1.19
C VAL A 58 14.41 15.07 -2.02
N ALA A 59 13.95 14.99 -3.27
CA ALA A 59 14.34 13.92 -4.20
C ALA A 59 15.86 13.84 -4.41
N ASN A 60 16.55 14.99 -4.41
CA ASN A 60 17.99 15.09 -4.56
C ASN A 60 18.79 14.69 -3.30
N LEU A 61 18.13 14.52 -2.15
CA LEU A 61 18.82 14.12 -0.92
C LEU A 61 19.22 12.64 -0.99
N GLN A 62 20.50 12.36 -0.75
CA GLN A 62 21.05 10.99 -0.66
C GLN A 62 20.73 10.33 0.69
N ILE A 63 19.46 10.37 1.08
CA ILE A 63 18.95 9.71 2.27
C ILE A 63 18.38 8.35 1.86
N PRO A 64 18.74 7.25 2.54
CA PRO A 64 18.08 5.97 2.37
C PRO A 64 16.65 6.09 2.91
N ALA A 65 15.70 6.29 2.00
CA ALA A 65 14.27 6.25 2.30
C ALA A 65 13.66 5.05 1.57
N GLU A 66 12.61 4.47 2.14
CA GLU A 66 11.77 3.50 1.41
C GLU A 66 11.29 4.18 0.11
N GLN A 67 11.40 3.50 -1.03
CA GLN A 67 10.88 4.07 -2.25
C GLN A 67 9.36 3.98 -2.20
N ASN A 68 8.67 5.11 -2.40
CA ASN A 68 7.24 5.09 -2.66
C ASN A 68 7.04 4.45 -4.04
N ILE A 69 6.90 3.13 -4.07
CA ILE A 69 6.61 2.38 -5.28
C ILE A 69 5.12 2.58 -5.54
N GLU A 70 4.82 3.54 -6.42
CA GLU A 70 3.47 3.70 -6.94
C GLU A 70 3.15 2.48 -7.82
N THR A 71 2.60 1.43 -7.22
CA THR A 71 2.19 0.23 -7.97
C THR A 71 0.98 0.57 -8.82
N VAL A 72 1.24 0.86 -10.10
CA VAL A 72 0.19 1.05 -11.10
C VAL A 72 -0.46 -0.31 -11.39
N VAL A 73 -1.66 -0.52 -10.83
CA VAL A 73 -2.47 -1.72 -11.08
C VAL A 73 -3.06 -1.63 -12.48
N SER A 74 -2.31 -2.12 -13.47
CA SER A 74 -2.76 -2.16 -14.86
C SER A 74 -3.74 -3.31 -15.11
N SER A 75 -4.58 -3.18 -16.15
CA SER A 75 -5.47 -4.27 -16.60
C SER A 75 -4.71 -5.57 -16.90
N GLN A 76 -3.48 -5.46 -17.42
CA GLN A 76 -2.60 -6.61 -17.65
C GLN A 76 -2.18 -7.29 -16.35
N TYR A 77 -1.82 -6.49 -15.33
CA TYR A 77 -1.46 -6.99 -14.01
C TYR A 77 -2.64 -7.70 -13.33
N THR A 78 -3.84 -7.11 -13.40
CA THR A 78 -5.06 -7.74 -12.87
C THR A 78 -5.37 -9.05 -13.59
N ARG A 79 -5.26 -9.11 -14.93
CA ARG A 79 -5.45 -10.34 -15.70
C ARG A 79 -4.46 -11.43 -15.31
N LEU A 80 -3.18 -11.07 -15.11
CA LEU A 80 -2.16 -12.00 -14.66
C LEU A 80 -2.49 -12.60 -13.29
N LEU A 81 -2.85 -11.75 -12.32
CA LEU A 81 -3.23 -12.19 -10.98
C LEU A 81 -4.45 -13.13 -10.99
N LEU A 82 -5.50 -12.77 -11.74
CA LEU A 82 -6.68 -13.60 -11.89
C LEU A 82 -6.37 -14.94 -12.56
N SER A 83 -5.51 -14.94 -13.57
CA SER A 83 -5.08 -16.16 -14.27
C SER A 83 -4.31 -17.09 -13.32
N HIS A 84 -3.38 -16.56 -12.54
CA HIS A 84 -2.66 -17.31 -11.52
C HIS A 84 -3.60 -17.88 -10.45
N THR A 85 -4.56 -17.09 -9.99
CA THR A 85 -5.55 -17.52 -8.99
C THR A 85 -6.39 -18.68 -9.54
N SER A 86 -6.86 -18.58 -10.79
CA SER A 86 -7.63 -19.63 -11.46
C SER A 86 -6.85 -20.94 -11.59
N ILE A 87 -5.56 -20.86 -11.96
CA ILE A 87 -4.68 -22.03 -12.06
C ILE A 87 -4.51 -22.71 -10.70
N GLN A 88 -4.30 -21.93 -9.63
CA GLN A 88 -4.13 -22.49 -8.29
C GLN A 88 -5.42 -23.16 -7.80
N LEU A 89 -6.57 -22.53 -8.01
CA LEU A 89 -7.88 -23.12 -7.68
C LEU A 89 -8.12 -24.43 -8.43
N HIS A 90 -7.75 -24.51 -9.72
CA HIS A 90 -7.84 -25.76 -10.48
C HIS A 90 -6.97 -26.87 -9.91
N LYS A 91 -5.73 -26.56 -9.49
CA LYS A 91 -4.85 -27.53 -8.85
C LYS A 91 -5.41 -28.04 -7.52
N HIS A 92 -5.91 -27.13 -6.68
CA HIS A 92 -6.56 -27.51 -5.43
C HIS A 92 -7.79 -28.38 -5.66
N PHE A 93 -8.61 -28.04 -6.65
CA PHE A 93 -9.77 -28.85 -7.02
C PHE A 93 -9.37 -30.24 -7.48
N ALA A 94 -8.36 -30.36 -8.37
CA ALA A 94 -7.87 -31.66 -8.83
C ALA A 94 -7.33 -32.53 -7.68
N ASN A 95 -6.62 -31.93 -6.72
CA ASN A 95 -6.13 -32.63 -5.54
C ASN A 95 -7.28 -33.12 -4.64
N LEU A 96 -8.31 -32.30 -4.43
CA LEU A 96 -9.48 -32.67 -3.64
C LEU A 96 -10.33 -33.75 -4.33
N ALA A 97 -10.53 -33.63 -5.65
CA ALA A 97 -11.23 -34.63 -6.45
C ALA A 97 -10.51 -35.98 -6.41
N TYR A 98 -9.18 -35.97 -6.44
CA TYR A 98 -8.37 -37.18 -6.29
C TYR A 98 -8.45 -37.77 -4.87
N ALA A 99 -8.43 -36.92 -3.84
CA ALA A 99 -8.61 -37.36 -2.45
C ALA A 99 -9.98 -37.98 -2.19
N LEU A 100 -11.04 -37.48 -2.82
CA LEU A 100 -12.41 -38.03 -2.72
C LEU A 100 -12.55 -39.46 -3.27
N ILE A 101 -11.69 -39.87 -4.22
CA ILE A 101 -11.73 -41.19 -4.86
C ILE A 101 -10.86 -42.21 -4.10
N ARG A 102 -10.05 -41.75 -3.14
CA ARG A 102 -9.11 -42.57 -2.39
C ARG A 102 -9.70 -42.97 -1.04
N ASP A 103 -9.93 -44.26 -0.86
CA ASP A 103 -10.44 -44.84 0.39
C ASP A 103 -9.46 -44.74 1.58
N ASP A 104 -8.20 -44.37 1.33
CA ASP A 104 -7.14 -44.24 2.34
C ASP A 104 -6.86 -42.79 2.76
N VAL A 105 -7.61 -41.82 2.23
CA VAL A 105 -7.47 -40.40 2.57
C VAL A 105 -8.66 -39.96 3.42
N ASP A 106 -8.44 -39.83 4.71
CA ASP A 106 -9.42 -39.22 5.62
C ASP A 106 -9.36 -37.68 5.45
N LEU A 107 -10.38 -37.11 4.80
CA LEU A 107 -10.59 -35.65 4.69
C LEU A 107 -11.03 -35.09 6.05
N CYS A 108 -10.21 -35.27 7.07
CA CYS A 108 -10.47 -34.73 8.40
C CYS A 108 -10.44 -33.19 8.37
N ASN A 109 -11.33 -32.59 9.16
CA ASN A 109 -11.48 -31.14 9.39
C ASN A 109 -10.14 -30.41 9.38
N ILE A 110 -9.82 -29.78 8.25
CA ILE A 110 -8.68 -28.87 8.15
C ILE A 110 -9.04 -27.65 8.99
N ASN A 111 -8.37 -27.50 10.14
CA ASN A 111 -8.45 -26.26 10.90
C ASN A 111 -7.90 -25.13 10.01
N LEU A 112 -8.80 -24.28 9.52
CA LEU A 112 -8.45 -23.15 8.68
C LEU A 112 -7.44 -22.29 9.44
N THR A 113 -6.24 -22.15 8.87
CA THR A 113 -5.23 -21.29 9.47
C THR A 113 -5.74 -19.85 9.49
N PRO A 114 -5.24 -19.01 10.41
CA PRO A 114 -5.66 -17.60 10.50
C PRO A 114 -5.58 -16.87 9.16
N ALA A 115 -4.60 -17.19 8.31
CA ALA A 115 -4.45 -16.62 6.97
C ALA A 115 -5.65 -16.91 6.05
N VAL A 116 -6.20 -18.14 6.10
CA VAL A 116 -7.37 -18.51 5.29
C VAL A 116 -8.62 -17.80 5.78
N ASN A 117 -8.78 -17.64 7.11
CA ASN A 117 -9.89 -16.87 7.69
C ASN A 117 -9.81 -15.38 7.27
N HIS A 118 -8.62 -14.79 7.26
CA HIS A 118 -8.43 -13.41 6.80
C HIS A 118 -8.73 -13.26 5.31
N LEU A 119 -8.29 -14.20 4.48
CA LEU A 119 -8.61 -14.21 3.05
C LEU A 119 -10.11 -14.27 2.81
N GLN A 120 -10.83 -15.10 3.57
CA GLN A 120 -12.29 -15.23 3.48
C GLN A 120 -13.01 -13.95 3.92
N LEU A 121 -12.49 -13.24 4.92
CA LEU A 121 -13.01 -11.92 5.33
C LEU A 121 -12.78 -10.86 4.26
N CYS A 122 -11.60 -10.83 3.63
CA CYS A 122 -11.31 -9.95 2.51
C CYS A 122 -12.24 -10.20 1.31
N LEU A 123 -12.48 -11.48 0.97
CA LEU A 123 -13.44 -11.88 -0.06
C LEU A 123 -14.86 -11.36 0.25
N LYS A 124 -15.36 -11.60 1.46
CA LYS A 124 -16.68 -11.10 1.90
C LYS A 124 -16.78 -9.58 1.85
N SER A 125 -15.70 -8.88 2.17
CA SER A 125 -15.65 -7.41 2.08
C SER A 125 -15.75 -6.93 0.64
N LEU A 126 -15.02 -7.57 -0.28
CA LEU A 126 -15.07 -7.27 -1.71
C LEU A 126 -16.44 -7.57 -2.31
N GLU A 127 -17.06 -8.70 -1.97
CA GLU A 127 -18.42 -9.06 -2.41
C GLU A 127 -19.43 -7.99 -1.98
N ARG A 128 -19.37 -7.53 -0.71
CA ARG A 128 -20.23 -6.43 -0.22
C ARG A 128 -20.02 -5.12 -0.96
N GLN A 129 -18.77 -4.76 -1.25
CA GLN A 129 -18.47 -3.55 -2.00
C GLN A 129 -19.00 -3.64 -3.44
N LEU A 130 -18.92 -4.82 -4.05
CA LEU A 130 -19.43 -5.08 -5.40
C LEU A 130 -20.97 -5.03 -5.45
N GLU A 131 -21.65 -5.55 -4.43
CA GLU A 131 -23.11 -5.38 -4.27
C GLU A 131 -23.52 -3.92 -4.10
N CYS A 132 -22.77 -3.14 -3.30
CA CYS A 132 -23.01 -1.71 -3.15
C CYS A 132 -22.77 -0.94 -4.45
N PHE A 133 -21.77 -1.36 -5.25
CA PHE A 133 -21.50 -0.77 -6.55
C PHE A 133 -22.61 -1.05 -7.55
N ASN A 134 -23.11 -2.29 -7.62
CA ASN A 134 -24.20 -2.68 -8.53
C ASN A 134 -25.58 -2.09 -8.16
N LYS A 135 -25.73 -1.55 -6.95
CA LYS A 135 -26.95 -0.86 -6.49
C LYS A 135 -26.95 0.65 -6.77
N LYS A 136 -25.83 1.20 -7.26
CA LYS A 136 -25.75 2.57 -7.80
C LYS A 136 -25.97 2.55 -9.30
#